data_AF-X1C3K9-F1
#
_entry.id   AF-X1C3K9-F1
#
_cell.length_a   1.000
_cell.length_b   1.000
_cell.length_c   1.000
_cell.angle_alpha   90.00
_cell.angle_beta   90.00
_cell.angle_gamma   90.00
#
_symmetry.space_group_name_H-M   'P 1'
#
loop_
_entity.id
_entity.type
_entity.pdbx_description
1 polymer ?
#
loop_
_entity_poly.entity_id
_entity_poly.type
_entity_poly.pdbx_seq_one_letter_code
_entity_poly.pdbx_strand_id
1 'polypeptide(L)'
;MGNAFIDMGSTVILGSLGIEYDLVSSLCKLKTHHPFHHERYLKGDYIVMSGMTLSKWCMSHFEGTLMWAKKRGMKIVLLGVGQGRYTDEEKNAMETVLGRIKPHILVSRDRRTYENLGHLATHSYDGIDSAAFLRDPGRLDTDNLIAATFDRRSEPAEISKLGGDIVRPHHNLMKRGEYARQKNAFFSDRPEDYLRIYRTAKTTYSDRVHACLVAMVYGNKARLWLDRPKQILFDR
;
A
#
# COMPACT_ATOMS: atom_id res chain seq x y z
N MET A 1 -8.13 -2.09 -2.20
CA MET A 1 -7.99 -1.68 -0.78
C MET A 1 -6.59 -1.81 -0.18
N GLY A 2 -5.71 -2.73 -0.60
CA GLY A 2 -4.36 -2.81 0.00
C GLY A 2 -3.56 -1.50 0.05
N ASN A 3 -3.68 -0.64 -0.96
CA ASN A 3 -3.06 0.69 -0.96
C ASN A 3 -3.67 1.65 0.07
N ALA A 4 -4.95 1.48 0.43
CA ALA A 4 -5.61 2.34 1.40
C ALA A 4 -5.00 2.22 2.80
N PHE A 5 -4.49 1.03 3.17
CA PHE A 5 -3.78 0.86 4.44
C PHE A 5 -2.45 1.62 4.47
N ILE A 6 -1.79 1.71 3.33
CA ILE A 6 -0.56 2.49 3.17
C ILE A 6 -0.90 3.97 3.35
N ASP A 7 -1.92 4.46 2.66
CA ASP A 7 -2.35 5.86 2.73
C ASP A 7 -2.72 6.24 4.17
N MET A 8 -3.51 5.41 4.86
CA MET A 8 -3.84 5.59 6.28
C MET A 8 -2.57 5.64 7.14
N GLY A 9 -1.64 4.71 6.95
CA GLY A 9 -0.37 4.73 7.67
C GLY A 9 0.46 5.99 7.41
N SER A 10 0.52 6.44 6.15
CA SER A 10 1.20 7.68 5.77
C SER A 10 0.57 8.91 6.45
N THR A 11 -0.77 8.97 6.54
CA THR A 11 -1.45 10.07 7.25
C THR A 11 -1.15 10.09 8.75
N VAL A 12 -0.95 8.93 9.37
CA VAL A 12 -0.53 8.86 10.77
C VAL A 12 0.88 9.42 10.94
N ILE A 13 1.82 9.05 10.05
CA ILE A 13 3.19 9.57 10.06
C ILE A 13 3.18 11.09 9.90
N LEU A 14 2.53 11.61 8.86
CA LEU A 14 2.49 13.06 8.59
C LEU A 14 1.82 13.83 9.74
N GLY A 15 0.71 13.33 10.26
CA GLY A 15 0.02 13.93 11.40
C GLY A 15 0.86 13.92 12.68
N SER A 16 1.66 12.88 12.92
CA SER A 16 2.56 12.82 14.08
C SER A 16 3.71 13.82 14.03
N LEU A 17 4.05 14.30 12.82
CA LEU A 17 5.05 15.34 12.58
C LEU A 17 4.46 16.76 12.64
N GLY A 18 3.15 16.90 12.90
CA GLY A 18 2.47 18.19 12.86
C GLY A 18 2.42 18.82 11.47
N ILE A 19 2.56 18.01 10.41
CA ILE A 19 2.49 18.47 9.03
C ILE A 19 1.02 18.63 8.63
N GLU A 20 0.66 19.79 8.12
CA GLU A 20 -0.62 20.01 7.45
C GLU A 20 -0.60 19.34 6.07
N TYR A 21 -1.63 18.55 5.76
CA TYR A 21 -1.69 17.82 4.50
C TYR A 21 -3.12 17.73 3.96
N ASP A 22 -3.21 17.72 2.63
CA ASP A 22 -4.42 17.38 1.89
C ASP A 22 -4.24 16.03 1.20
N LEU A 23 -5.24 15.15 1.35
CA LEU A 23 -5.28 13.89 0.62
C LEU A 23 -5.82 14.11 -0.79
N VAL A 24 -4.99 13.85 -1.79
CA VAL A 24 -5.38 14.07 -3.19
C VAL A 24 -5.40 12.76 -3.96
N SER A 25 -6.58 12.12 -4.02
CA SER A 25 -6.79 10.82 -4.67
C SER A 25 -6.86 10.89 -6.21
N SER A 26 -7.04 12.08 -6.79
CA SER A 26 -7.38 12.28 -8.21
C SER A 26 -6.25 12.84 -9.08
N LEU A 27 -5.05 13.12 -8.54
CA LEU A 27 -3.95 13.69 -9.33
C LEU A 27 -3.41 12.77 -10.45
N CYS A 28 -3.84 11.51 -10.51
CA CYS A 28 -3.43 10.52 -11.53
C CYS A 28 -3.77 10.87 -12.98
N LYS A 29 -4.49 11.97 -13.25
CA LYS A 29 -5.21 12.18 -14.51
C LYS A 29 -4.87 13.47 -15.26
N LEU A 30 -3.66 14.02 -15.09
CA LEU A 30 -3.16 15.13 -15.91
C LEU A 30 -3.11 14.82 -17.43
N LYS A 31 -3.29 13.55 -17.83
CA LYS A 31 -3.36 13.11 -19.23
C LYS A 31 -4.78 13.07 -19.81
N THR A 32 -5.83 13.28 -19.01
CA THR A 32 -7.22 13.27 -19.51
C THR A 32 -7.78 14.67 -19.56
N HIS A 33 -8.57 15.00 -20.59
CA HIS A 33 -9.36 16.23 -20.71
C HIS A 33 -10.46 16.29 -19.63
N HIS A 34 -10.06 16.39 -18.35
CA HIS A 34 -10.98 16.65 -17.26
C HIS A 34 -11.21 18.17 -17.17
N PRO A 35 -12.46 18.66 -17.16
CA PRO A 35 -12.74 20.09 -17.14
C PRO A 35 -12.30 20.77 -15.82
N PHE A 36 -12.12 19.97 -14.76
CA PHE A 36 -11.68 20.45 -13.45
C PHE A 36 -10.30 19.88 -13.11
N HIS A 37 -9.35 20.80 -12.98
CA HIS A 37 -7.94 20.55 -12.68
C HIS A 37 -7.66 20.99 -11.24
N HIS A 38 -8.01 20.14 -10.26
CA HIS A 38 -7.88 20.47 -8.83
C HIS A 38 -6.44 20.80 -8.45
N GLU A 39 -5.44 20.28 -9.17
CA GLU A 39 -4.02 20.61 -8.99
C GLU A 39 -3.74 22.12 -9.08
N ARG A 40 -4.52 22.88 -9.86
CA ARG A 40 -4.32 24.34 -10.00
C ARG A 40 -4.55 25.11 -8.71
N TYR A 41 -5.25 24.51 -7.76
CA TYR A 41 -5.60 25.11 -6.48
C TYR A 41 -4.75 24.56 -5.33
N LEU A 42 -3.90 23.55 -5.59
CA LEU A 42 -3.01 23.01 -4.58
C LEU A 42 -1.84 23.95 -4.36
N LYS A 43 -1.64 24.33 -3.09
CA LYS A 43 -0.45 25.01 -2.60
C LYS A 43 0.18 24.13 -1.54
N GLY A 44 1.50 24.01 -1.57
CA GLY A 44 2.24 23.26 -0.55
C GLY A 44 3.72 23.21 -0.88
N ASP A 45 4.52 22.96 0.15
CA ASP A 45 5.98 22.84 0.01
C ASP A 45 6.39 21.44 -0.46
N TYR A 46 5.54 20.44 -0.25
CA TYR A 46 5.81 19.04 -0.52
C TYR A 46 4.66 18.37 -1.28
N ILE A 47 5.01 17.42 -2.14
CA ILE A 47 4.09 16.40 -2.64
C ILE A 47 4.58 15.04 -2.15
N VAL A 48 3.69 14.30 -1.49
CA VAL A 48 3.99 13.00 -0.90
C VAL A 48 3.33 11.90 -1.71
N MET A 49 4.09 10.86 -2.05
CA MET A 49 3.60 9.67 -2.74
C MET A 49 4.05 8.43 -1.97
N SER A 50 3.09 7.57 -1.63
CA SER A 50 3.29 6.43 -0.74
C SER A 50 2.99 5.09 -1.39
N GLY A 51 3.59 4.02 -0.85
CA GLY A 51 3.26 2.63 -1.18
C GLY A 51 4.03 2.02 -2.34
N MET A 52 3.60 0.85 -2.83
CA MET A 52 4.29 0.11 -3.89
C MET A 52 4.14 0.78 -5.27
N THR A 53 4.76 1.94 -5.41
CA THR A 53 4.54 2.86 -6.51
C THR A 53 5.72 2.96 -7.46
N LEU A 54 6.87 2.36 -7.13
CA LEU A 54 8.05 2.35 -8.00
C LEU A 54 7.94 1.24 -9.05
N SER A 55 6.96 1.39 -9.94
CA SER A 55 6.74 0.50 -11.07
C SER A 55 6.42 1.30 -12.33
N LYS A 56 6.68 0.71 -13.51
CA LYS A 56 6.34 1.33 -14.80
C LYS A 56 4.87 1.73 -14.89
N TRP A 57 3.97 0.86 -14.43
CA TRP A 57 2.53 1.13 -14.46
C TRP A 57 2.17 2.31 -13.57
N CYS A 58 2.66 2.36 -12.33
CA CYS A 58 2.32 3.45 -11.44
C CYS A 58 2.93 4.77 -11.95
N MET A 59 4.22 4.78 -12.28
CA MET A 59 4.90 5.99 -12.76
C MET A 59 4.33 6.53 -14.08
N SER A 60 3.78 5.69 -14.97
CA SER A 60 3.14 6.19 -16.19
C SER A 60 1.90 7.07 -15.94
N HIS A 61 1.28 6.94 -14.75
CA HIS A 61 0.15 7.75 -14.29
C HIS A 61 0.58 8.96 -13.45
N PHE A 62 1.63 8.81 -12.61
CA PHE A 62 2.00 9.85 -11.63
C PHE A 62 3.19 10.73 -12.05
N GLU A 63 4.02 10.33 -13.01
CA GLU A 63 5.21 11.10 -13.40
C GLU A 63 4.85 12.53 -13.83
N GLY A 64 3.75 12.71 -14.56
CA GLY A 64 3.29 14.03 -14.97
C GLY A 64 2.99 14.95 -13.78
N THR A 65 2.37 14.41 -12.73
CA THR A 65 2.03 15.12 -11.49
C THR A 65 3.28 15.48 -10.69
N LEU A 66 4.20 14.53 -10.55
CA LEU A 66 5.46 14.77 -9.86
C LEU A 66 6.30 15.83 -10.58
N MET A 67 6.36 15.78 -11.91
CA MET A 67 7.03 16.81 -12.71
C MET A 67 6.30 18.17 -12.64
N TRP A 68 4.98 18.19 -12.60
CA TRP A 68 4.18 19.40 -12.39
C TRP A 68 4.48 20.05 -11.03
N ALA A 69 4.58 19.26 -9.97
CA ALA A 69 4.88 19.72 -8.62
C ALA A 69 6.31 20.28 -8.55
N LYS A 70 7.28 19.57 -9.14
CA LYS A 70 8.66 20.02 -9.28
C LYS A 70 8.77 21.37 -9.97
N LYS A 71 8.05 21.57 -11.09
CA LYS A 71 8.03 22.85 -11.83
C LYS A 71 7.50 24.03 -11.00
N ARG A 72 6.78 23.76 -9.92
CA ARG A 72 6.26 24.75 -8.96
C ARG A 72 7.14 24.95 -7.74
N GLY A 73 8.31 24.29 -7.70
CA GLY A 73 9.23 24.36 -6.56
C GLY A 73 8.87 23.43 -5.40
N MET A 74 7.85 22.59 -5.53
CA MET A 74 7.50 21.61 -4.50
C MET A 74 8.56 20.52 -4.41
N LYS A 75 8.90 20.11 -3.19
CA LYS A 75 9.78 18.98 -2.90
C LYS A 75 9.01 17.67 -2.98
N ILE A 76 9.63 16.65 -3.55
CA ILE A 76 8.99 15.35 -3.76
C ILE A 76 9.43 14.38 -2.68
N VAL A 77 8.47 13.80 -1.97
CA VAL A 77 8.69 12.83 -0.90
C VAL A 77 8.07 11.50 -1.31
N LEU A 78 8.90 10.47 -1.36
CA LEU A 78 8.48 9.10 -1.59
C LEU A 78 8.50 8.36 -0.25
N LEU A 79 7.33 8.03 0.30
CA LEU A 79 7.19 7.53 1.67
C LEU A 79 6.76 6.06 1.71
N GLY A 80 7.58 5.18 2.30
CA GLY A 80 7.30 3.75 2.37
C GLY A 80 7.16 3.11 0.98
N VAL A 81 7.98 3.56 0.02
CA VAL A 81 7.86 3.13 -1.38
C VAL A 81 8.62 1.85 -1.68
N GLY A 82 8.12 1.07 -2.64
CA GLY A 82 8.72 -0.20 -3.05
C GLY A 82 8.59 -0.48 -4.53
N GLN A 83 9.54 -1.24 -5.08
CA GLN A 83 9.47 -1.78 -6.44
C GLN A 83 8.35 -2.84 -6.58
N GLY A 84 7.85 -3.02 -7.80
CA GLY A 84 6.70 -3.90 -8.06
C GLY A 84 7.09 -5.33 -8.45
N ARG A 85 8.11 -5.45 -9.30
CA ARG A 85 8.61 -6.69 -9.91
C ARG A 85 10.06 -6.98 -9.54
N TYR A 86 10.82 -5.99 -9.09
CA TYR A 86 12.24 -6.16 -8.70
C TYR A 86 13.10 -6.80 -9.81
N THR A 87 12.79 -6.47 -11.07
CA THR A 87 13.61 -6.85 -12.23
C THR A 87 14.53 -5.70 -12.61
N ASP A 88 15.64 -6.01 -13.29
CA ASP A 88 16.56 -4.98 -13.80
C ASP A 88 15.86 -4.05 -14.78
N GLU A 89 14.93 -4.57 -15.59
CA GLU A 89 14.09 -3.78 -16.49
C GLU A 89 13.23 -2.73 -15.75
N GLU A 90 12.67 -3.09 -14.59
CA GLU A 90 11.91 -2.15 -13.77
C GLU A 90 12.85 -1.17 -13.06
N LYS A 91 13.97 -1.66 -12.54
CA LYS A 91 15.01 -0.82 -11.91
C LYS A 91 15.48 0.28 -12.87
N ASN A 92 15.96 -0.07 -14.06
CA ASN A 92 16.50 0.87 -15.04
C ASN A 92 15.44 1.90 -15.48
N ALA A 93 14.18 1.48 -15.58
CA ALA A 93 13.08 2.39 -15.87
C ALA A 93 12.81 3.36 -14.71
N MET A 94 12.86 2.89 -13.46
CA MET A 94 12.72 3.75 -12.29
C MET A 94 13.92 4.67 -12.09
N GLU A 95 15.15 4.23 -12.40
CA GLU A 95 16.34 5.10 -12.40
C GLU A 95 16.17 6.27 -13.36
N THR A 96 15.66 6.01 -14.57
CA THR A 96 15.37 7.06 -15.56
C THR A 96 14.33 8.06 -15.05
N VAL A 97 13.21 7.57 -14.48
CA VAL A 97 12.13 8.42 -13.97
C VAL A 97 12.60 9.24 -12.76
N LEU A 98 13.20 8.57 -11.77
CA LEU A 98 13.67 9.22 -10.54
C LEU A 98 14.87 10.14 -10.79
N GLY A 99 15.72 9.88 -11.79
CA GLY A 99 16.78 10.80 -12.21
C GLY A 99 16.24 12.12 -12.78
N ARG A 100 15.07 12.09 -13.43
CA ARG A 100 14.37 13.30 -13.89
C ARG A 100 13.65 14.02 -12.76
N ILE A 101 12.95 13.28 -11.93
CA ILE A 101 12.15 13.82 -10.83
C ILE A 101 13.05 14.36 -9.71
N LYS A 102 14.16 13.68 -9.41
CA LYS A 102 15.09 13.94 -8.30
C LYS A 102 14.36 14.11 -6.97
N PRO A 103 13.84 13.02 -6.37
CA PRO A 103 13.11 13.09 -5.11
C PRO A 103 13.94 13.80 -4.03
N HIS A 104 13.29 14.60 -3.19
CA HIS A 104 13.95 15.20 -2.05
C HIS A 104 14.16 14.16 -0.94
N ILE A 105 13.13 13.34 -0.67
CA ILE A 105 13.20 12.26 0.30
C ILE A 105 12.70 10.96 -0.35
N LEU A 106 13.42 9.86 -0.12
CA LEU A 106 12.98 8.50 -0.43
C LEU A 106 13.13 7.61 0.80
N VAL A 107 12.00 7.23 1.39
CA VAL A 107 11.93 6.20 2.42
C VAL A 107 11.44 4.92 1.75
N SER A 108 12.30 3.92 1.62
CA SER A 108 11.88 2.63 1.06
C SER A 108 11.09 1.83 2.09
N ARG A 109 10.25 0.91 1.64
CA ARG A 109 9.62 -0.09 2.51
C ARG A 109 10.45 -1.36 2.70
N ASP A 110 11.38 -1.61 1.79
CA ASP A 110 12.25 -2.78 1.76
C ASP A 110 13.69 -2.38 1.38
N ARG A 111 14.66 -3.17 1.86
CA ARG A 111 16.09 -2.92 1.68
C ARG A 111 16.50 -2.94 0.21
N ARG A 112 15.95 -3.87 -0.59
CA ARG A 112 16.28 -4.00 -2.01
C ARG A 112 15.93 -2.75 -2.81
N THR A 113 14.79 -2.14 -2.53
CA THR A 113 14.39 -0.86 -3.14
C THR A 113 15.35 0.26 -2.73
N TYR A 114 15.77 0.31 -1.47
CA TYR A 114 16.74 1.30 -0.98
C TYR A 114 18.08 1.16 -1.70
N GLU A 115 18.64 -0.05 -1.75
CA GLU A 115 19.91 -0.31 -2.43
C GLU A 115 19.84 0.02 -3.93
N ASN A 116 18.72 -0.31 -4.58
CA ASN A 116 18.56 -0.06 -6.01
C ASN A 116 18.37 1.42 -6.37
N LEU A 117 17.60 2.19 -5.59
CA LEU A 117 17.07 3.48 -6.02
C LEU A 117 17.30 4.62 -5.02
N GLY A 118 17.74 4.33 -3.79
CA GLY A 118 17.90 5.32 -2.72
C GLY A 118 18.92 6.41 -3.05
N HIS A 119 19.96 6.08 -3.84
CA HIS A 119 20.99 7.02 -4.26
C HIS A 119 20.49 8.14 -5.20
N LEU A 120 19.25 8.03 -5.72
CA LEU A 120 18.65 9.03 -6.62
C LEU A 120 17.92 10.16 -5.90
N ALA A 121 17.74 10.05 -4.58
CA ALA A 121 17.11 11.07 -3.75
C ALA A 121 18.15 11.92 -3.00
N THR A 122 17.79 13.15 -2.63
CA THR A 122 18.65 14.00 -1.78
C THR A 122 18.88 13.38 -0.41
N HIS A 123 17.81 12.84 0.17
CA HIS A 123 17.84 12.07 1.41
C HIS A 123 17.16 10.72 1.16
N SER A 124 17.79 9.63 1.59
CA SER A 124 17.18 8.32 1.50
C SER A 124 17.38 7.49 2.76
N TYR A 125 16.39 6.63 3.02
CA TYR A 125 16.33 5.81 4.22
C TYR A 125 15.81 4.42 3.87
N ASP A 126 16.45 3.40 4.42
CA ASP A 126 15.93 2.03 4.46
C ASP A 126 14.85 1.95 5.56
N GLY A 127 13.61 2.30 5.19
CA GLY A 127 12.49 2.52 6.11
C GLY A 127 11.61 1.28 6.31
N ILE A 128 10.29 1.44 6.49
CA ILE A 128 9.33 0.32 6.52
C ILE A 128 8.07 0.72 5.74
N ASP A 129 7.21 -0.26 5.39
CA ASP A 129 5.92 0.05 4.74
C ASP A 129 5.06 0.92 5.66
N SER A 130 4.46 1.98 5.13
CA SER A 130 3.67 2.91 5.95
C SER A 130 2.51 2.25 6.68
N ALA A 131 1.99 1.13 6.18
CA ALA A 131 0.96 0.35 6.89
C ALA A 131 1.44 -0.18 8.26
N ALA A 132 2.73 -0.10 8.59
CA ALA A 132 3.25 -0.38 9.92
C ALA A 132 2.81 0.65 10.99
N PHE A 133 2.35 1.83 10.59
CA PHE A 133 1.97 2.93 11.47
C PHE A 133 0.45 3.07 11.64
N LEU A 134 -0.32 2.02 11.34
CA LEU A 134 -1.77 2.04 11.48
C LEU A 134 -2.20 2.19 12.94
N ARG A 135 -3.27 2.95 13.16
CA ARG A 135 -3.93 3.05 14.47
C ARG A 135 -4.73 1.78 14.77
N ASP A 136 -5.01 1.52 16.05
CA ASP A 136 -5.89 0.43 16.47
C ASP A 136 -7.34 0.75 16.04
N PRO A 137 -7.97 -0.07 15.19
CA PRO A 137 -9.33 0.15 14.70
C PRO A 137 -10.41 -0.36 15.69
N GLY A 138 -9.99 -0.94 16.81
CA GLY A 138 -10.83 -1.71 17.73
C GLY A 138 -10.95 -3.19 17.33
N ARG A 139 -11.54 -3.99 18.23
CA ARG A 139 -11.77 -5.43 18.04
C ARG A 139 -13.25 -5.74 17.90
N LEU A 140 -13.56 -6.82 17.19
CA LEU A 140 -14.87 -7.47 17.26
C LEU A 140 -14.95 -8.31 18.54
N ASP A 141 -16.16 -8.57 19.02
CA ASP A 141 -16.41 -9.35 20.23
C ASP A 141 -16.31 -10.86 19.96
N THR A 142 -15.10 -11.32 19.65
CA THR A 142 -14.74 -12.74 19.47
C THR A 142 -13.23 -12.93 19.52
N ASP A 143 -12.78 -14.05 20.08
CA ASP A 143 -11.36 -14.47 20.07
C ASP A 143 -11.08 -15.66 19.13
N ASN A 144 -12.11 -16.14 18.44
CA ASN A 144 -12.05 -17.34 17.60
C ASN A 144 -11.98 -17.03 16.10
N LEU A 145 -11.79 -15.76 15.74
CA LEU A 145 -11.83 -15.31 14.35
C LEU A 145 -10.57 -15.72 13.57
N ILE A 146 -10.76 -16.22 12.35
CA ILE A 146 -9.72 -16.48 11.36
C ILE A 146 -10.01 -15.64 10.11
N ALA A 147 -9.02 -14.91 9.64
CA ALA A 147 -9.13 -14.18 8.37
C ALA A 147 -8.50 -15.00 7.24
N ALA A 148 -9.25 -15.27 6.18
CA ALA A 148 -8.80 -15.96 4.97
C ALA A 148 -8.98 -15.07 3.74
N THR A 149 -7.93 -14.37 3.32
CA THR A 149 -7.96 -13.41 2.21
C THR A 149 -7.21 -13.95 1.00
N PHE A 150 -7.94 -14.57 0.06
CA PHE A 150 -7.39 -15.11 -1.19
C PHE A 150 -8.10 -14.50 -2.40
N ASP A 151 -7.45 -13.55 -3.05
CA ASP A 151 -8.00 -12.81 -4.19
C ASP A 151 -7.18 -12.99 -5.48
N ARG A 152 -5.98 -13.55 -5.39
CA ARG A 152 -5.03 -13.76 -6.50
C ARG A 152 -4.86 -15.23 -6.84
N ARG A 153 -5.22 -16.11 -5.93
CA ARG A 153 -5.25 -17.57 -6.12
C ARG A 153 -6.47 -18.17 -5.45
N SER A 154 -6.75 -19.44 -5.74
CA SER A 154 -7.76 -20.20 -5.02
C SER A 154 -7.37 -20.38 -3.54
N GLU A 155 -8.35 -20.30 -2.65
CA GLU A 155 -8.20 -20.65 -1.23
C GLU A 155 -7.71 -22.10 -1.10
N PRO A 156 -6.62 -22.36 -0.36
CA PRO A 156 -6.17 -23.72 -0.08
C PRO A 156 -7.23 -24.52 0.69
N ALA A 157 -7.44 -25.78 0.32
CA ALA A 157 -8.52 -26.61 0.86
C ALA A 157 -8.41 -26.86 2.37
N GLU A 158 -7.21 -26.76 2.94
CA GLU A 158 -6.97 -26.85 4.38
C GLU A 158 -7.55 -25.68 5.18
N ILE A 159 -7.74 -24.51 4.56
CA ILE A 159 -8.27 -23.32 5.26
C ILE A 159 -9.70 -23.57 5.75
N SER A 160 -10.54 -24.17 4.90
CA SER A 160 -11.92 -24.51 5.25
C SER A 160 -12.05 -25.59 6.32
N LYS A 161 -10.95 -26.28 6.66
CA LYS A 161 -10.89 -27.32 7.71
C LYS A 161 -10.38 -26.79 9.05
N LEU A 162 -10.00 -25.51 9.13
CA LEU A 162 -9.56 -24.90 10.38
C LEU A 162 -10.73 -24.77 11.35
N GLY A 163 -10.47 -25.03 12.64
CA GLY A 163 -11.42 -24.69 13.70
C GLY A 163 -11.43 -23.18 13.93
N GLY A 164 -12.62 -22.57 13.96
CA GLY A 164 -12.79 -21.14 14.21
C GLY A 164 -13.85 -20.48 13.33
N ASP A 165 -14.10 -19.20 13.59
CA ASP A 165 -14.98 -18.36 12.78
C ASP A 165 -14.20 -17.81 11.60
N ILE A 166 -14.29 -18.50 10.46
CA ILE A 166 -13.59 -18.09 9.24
C ILE A 166 -14.38 -16.97 8.54
N VAL A 167 -13.77 -15.79 8.44
CA VAL A 167 -14.24 -14.68 7.60
C VAL A 167 -13.30 -14.55 6.40
N ARG A 168 -13.86 -14.19 5.24
CA ARG A 168 -13.13 -14.13 3.97
C ARG A 168 -13.17 -12.73 3.37
N PRO A 169 -12.30 -11.80 3.83
CA PRO A 169 -12.26 -10.45 3.31
C PRO A 169 -11.71 -10.44 1.89
N HIS A 170 -12.48 -9.89 0.96
CA HIS A 170 -12.09 -9.65 -0.42
C HIS A 170 -11.87 -8.17 -0.66
N HIS A 171 -10.70 -7.81 -1.20
CA HIS A 171 -10.26 -6.40 -1.34
C HIS A 171 -10.52 -5.79 -2.72
N ASN A 172 -11.13 -6.57 -3.60
CA ASN A 172 -11.52 -6.16 -4.94
C ASN A 172 -13.04 -6.19 -5.09
N LEU A 173 -13.69 -5.05 -4.85
CA LEU A 173 -15.14 -4.91 -4.96
C LEU A 173 -15.65 -5.18 -6.38
N MET A 174 -14.83 -4.98 -7.42
CA MET A 174 -15.19 -5.30 -8.80
C MET A 174 -15.40 -6.80 -9.03
N LYS A 175 -14.78 -7.63 -8.18
CA LYS A 175 -14.91 -9.09 -8.22
C LYS A 175 -15.95 -9.62 -7.24
N ARG A 176 -16.81 -8.76 -6.69
CA ARG A 176 -17.84 -9.18 -5.72
C ARG A 176 -18.71 -10.32 -6.24
N GLY A 177 -19.11 -10.28 -7.52
CA GLY A 177 -19.90 -11.34 -8.13
C GLY A 177 -19.19 -12.71 -8.14
N GLU A 178 -17.86 -12.73 -8.27
CA GLU A 178 -17.06 -13.96 -8.27
C GLU A 178 -17.05 -14.65 -6.89
N TYR A 179 -16.94 -13.87 -5.81
CA TYR A 179 -16.83 -14.43 -4.45
C TYR A 179 -18.11 -14.36 -3.62
N ALA A 180 -19.19 -13.75 -4.13
CA ALA A 180 -20.45 -13.61 -3.39
C ALA A 180 -21.08 -14.95 -2.96
N ARG A 181 -20.76 -16.05 -3.65
CA ARG A 181 -21.23 -17.40 -3.29
C ARG A 181 -20.36 -18.10 -2.25
N GLN A 182 -19.20 -17.54 -1.92
CA GLN A 182 -18.30 -18.12 -0.94
C GLN A 182 -18.86 -17.91 0.46
N LYS A 183 -18.89 -18.97 1.27
CA LYS A 183 -19.38 -18.91 2.65
C LYS A 183 -18.57 -17.88 3.45
N ASN A 184 -19.25 -16.99 4.17
CA ASN A 184 -18.63 -15.93 4.98
C ASN A 184 -17.72 -14.97 4.17
N ALA A 185 -18.03 -14.75 2.88
CA ALA A 185 -17.40 -13.70 2.10
C ALA A 185 -17.70 -12.33 2.70
N PHE A 186 -16.66 -11.52 2.88
CA PHE A 186 -16.75 -10.17 3.43
C PHE A 186 -16.29 -9.12 2.43
N PHE A 187 -17.11 -8.08 2.27
CA PHE A 187 -16.83 -6.93 1.43
C PHE A 187 -17.24 -5.67 2.17
N SER A 188 -16.40 -4.64 2.12
CA SER A 188 -16.69 -3.29 2.58
C SER A 188 -16.03 -2.29 1.64
N ASP A 189 -16.56 -1.09 1.53
CA ASP A 189 -15.90 0.05 0.89
C ASP A 189 -15.00 0.84 1.86
N ARG A 190 -15.07 0.51 3.17
CA ARG A 190 -14.30 1.14 4.24
C ARG A 190 -13.08 0.30 4.62
N PRO A 191 -11.85 0.83 4.48
CA PRO A 191 -10.64 0.12 4.90
C PRO A 191 -10.66 -0.29 6.38
N GLU A 192 -11.28 0.50 7.25
CA GLU A 192 -11.35 0.26 8.70
C GLU A 192 -12.02 -1.07 9.04
N ASP A 193 -13.02 -1.50 8.27
CA ASP A 193 -13.71 -2.76 8.56
C ASP A 193 -12.78 -3.96 8.33
N TYR A 194 -11.92 -3.89 7.31
CA TYR A 194 -10.88 -4.88 7.08
C TYR A 194 -9.83 -4.84 8.19
N LEU A 195 -9.43 -3.65 8.65
CA LEU A 195 -8.49 -3.52 9.76
C LEU A 195 -9.05 -4.15 11.03
N ARG A 196 -10.33 -3.96 11.35
CA ARG A 196 -10.99 -4.61 12.50
C ARG A 196 -10.95 -6.12 12.41
N ILE A 197 -11.19 -6.68 11.22
CA ILE A 197 -11.07 -8.13 10.99
C ILE A 197 -9.64 -8.59 11.25
N TYR A 198 -8.63 -7.93 10.66
CA TYR A 198 -7.22 -8.33 10.84
C TYR A 198 -6.70 -8.10 12.26
N ARG A 199 -7.22 -7.09 12.96
CA ARG A 199 -6.95 -6.80 14.37
C ARG A 199 -7.54 -7.85 15.29
N THR A 200 -8.72 -8.36 14.97
CA THR A 200 -9.44 -9.37 15.78
C THR A 200 -8.92 -10.78 15.51
N ALA A 201 -8.63 -11.10 14.24
CA ALA A 201 -8.29 -12.46 13.82
C ALA A 201 -7.04 -12.99 14.52
N LYS A 202 -7.15 -14.18 15.11
CA LYS A 202 -6.03 -14.90 15.75
C LYS A 202 -4.91 -15.20 14.74
N THR A 203 -5.32 -15.61 13.55
CA THR A 203 -4.42 -15.87 12.43
C THR A 203 -5.02 -15.34 11.13
N THR A 204 -4.20 -14.68 10.32
CA THR A 204 -4.54 -14.26 8.96
C THR A 204 -3.80 -15.11 7.92
N TYR A 205 -4.56 -15.82 7.10
CA TYR A 205 -4.06 -16.59 5.96
C TYR A 205 -4.35 -15.80 4.69
N SER A 206 -3.34 -15.46 3.88
CA SER A 206 -3.59 -14.60 2.73
C SER A 206 -2.59 -14.72 1.59
N ASP A 207 -3.01 -14.37 0.37
CA ASP A 207 -2.16 -14.07 -0.78
C ASP A 207 -1.86 -12.56 -0.97
N ARG A 208 -2.25 -11.75 0.02
CA ARG A 208 -2.08 -10.30 0.06
C ARG A 208 -1.08 -9.92 1.15
N VAL A 209 0.05 -9.38 0.71
CA VAL A 209 1.11 -8.82 1.57
C VAL A 209 0.55 -7.92 2.67
N HIS A 210 -0.31 -6.96 2.31
CA HIS A 210 -0.88 -6.02 3.28
C HIS A 210 -1.89 -6.63 4.24
N ALA A 211 -2.56 -7.73 3.92
CA ALA A 211 -3.41 -8.43 4.91
C ALA A 211 -2.54 -9.08 6.00
N CYS A 212 -1.43 -9.73 5.58
CA CYS A 212 -0.48 -10.34 6.52
C CYS A 212 0.28 -9.28 7.33
N LEU A 213 0.77 -8.22 6.70
CA LEU A 213 1.51 -7.15 7.38
C LEU A 213 0.65 -6.53 8.48
N VAL A 214 -0.58 -6.13 8.17
CA VAL A 214 -1.48 -5.49 9.13
C VAL A 214 -1.80 -6.41 10.31
N ALA A 215 -2.04 -7.69 10.06
CA ALA A 215 -2.25 -8.66 11.14
C ALA A 215 -1.03 -8.70 12.09
N MET A 216 0.19 -8.71 11.56
CA MET A 216 1.41 -8.71 12.38
C MET A 216 1.63 -7.38 13.13
N VAL A 217 1.31 -6.24 12.51
CA VAL A 217 1.35 -4.92 13.18
C VAL A 217 0.47 -4.91 14.43
N TYR A 218 -0.68 -5.60 14.38
CA TYR A 218 -1.59 -5.75 15.51
C TYR A 218 -1.21 -6.89 16.48
N GLY A 219 -0.05 -7.52 16.31
CA GLY A 219 0.45 -8.60 17.16
C GLY A 219 -0.14 -9.98 16.87
N ASN A 220 -0.86 -10.15 15.75
CA ASN A 220 -1.49 -11.42 15.37
C ASN A 220 -0.59 -12.25 14.45
N LYS A 221 -0.90 -13.54 14.33
CA LYS A 221 -0.18 -14.46 13.45
C LYS A 221 -0.61 -14.25 12.00
N ALA A 222 0.30 -14.44 11.06
CA ALA A 222 -0.01 -14.44 9.64
C ALA A 222 0.71 -15.56 8.89
N ARG A 223 0.11 -16.06 7.82
CA ARG A 223 0.76 -16.93 6.84
C ARG A 223 0.45 -16.41 5.44
N LEU A 224 1.52 -16.12 4.71
CA LEU A 224 1.47 -15.58 3.36
C LEU A 224 1.63 -16.70 2.33
N TRP A 225 0.75 -16.74 1.32
CA TRP A 225 0.88 -17.57 0.12
C TRP A 225 1.18 -16.67 -1.07
N LEU A 226 2.45 -16.51 -1.37
CA LEU A 226 2.88 -15.67 -2.47
C LEU A 226 4.05 -16.31 -3.20
N ASP A 227 3.95 -16.39 -4.53
CA ASP A 227 4.94 -17.08 -5.35
C ASP A 227 5.99 -16.12 -5.97
N ARG A 228 5.88 -14.79 -5.76
CA ARG A 228 6.65 -13.74 -6.48
C ARG A 228 6.90 -12.48 -5.62
N PRO A 229 7.84 -11.58 -5.98
CA PRO A 229 8.87 -10.98 -5.11
C PRO A 229 8.37 -10.01 -4.03
N LYS A 230 7.07 -9.75 -3.91
CA LYS A 230 6.55 -8.82 -2.90
C LYS A 230 6.70 -9.34 -1.47
N GLN A 231 7.08 -10.61 -1.29
CA GLN A 231 7.47 -11.17 0.01
C GLN A 231 8.75 -10.53 0.56
N ILE A 232 9.59 -9.91 -0.29
CA ILE A 232 10.83 -9.20 0.11
C ILE A 232 10.56 -8.13 1.18
N LEU A 233 9.32 -7.64 1.26
CA LEU A 233 8.90 -6.76 2.35
C LEU A 233 9.19 -7.34 3.75
N PHE A 234 9.18 -8.66 3.90
CA PHE A 234 9.37 -9.37 5.16
C PHE A 234 10.81 -9.87 5.37
N ASP A 235 11.74 -9.63 4.45
CA ASP A 235 13.14 -10.09 4.53
C ASP A 235 14.02 -9.17 5.41
N ARG A 236 13.42 -8.51 6.40
CA ARG A 236 14.12 -7.55 7.29
C ARG A 236 14.76 -8.23 8.50
#